data_AF-A0A6M1NYG5-F1
#
_entry.id   AF-A0A6M1NYG5-F1
#
_cell.length_a   1.000
_cell.length_b   1.000
_cell.length_c   1.000
_cell.angle_alpha   90.00
_cell.angle_beta   90.00
_cell.angle_gamma   90.00
#
_symmetry.space_group_name_H-M   'P 1'
#
loop_
_entity.id
_entity.type
_entity.pdbx_description
1 polymer ?
#
loop_
_entity_poly.entity_id
_entity_poly.type
_entity_poly.pdbx_seq_one_letter_code
_entity_poly.pdbx_strand_id
1 'polypeptide(L)'
;MQKSTCFILFYLIISLNVKTLNAQPGINEFYSLTNEVNRYYFNFSDLALAIGAICGLIGGLRIYNNWQLGKDRIDTQISGWFMSCLFLTILSSVLKGLFH
;
A
#
# COMPACT_ATOMS: atom_id res chain seq x y z
N MET A 1 -50.12 -12.13 35.33
CA MET A 1 -48.71 -12.11 35.77
C MET A 1 -47.74 -12.50 34.64
N GLN A 2 -48.03 -13.52 33.83
CA GLN A 2 -47.14 -14.01 32.75
C GLN A 2 -46.75 -12.98 31.67
N LYS A 3 -47.64 -12.05 31.29
CA LYS A 3 -47.35 -11.03 30.27
C LYS A 3 -46.31 -9.99 30.73
N SER A 4 -46.40 -9.51 31.97
CA SER A 4 -45.44 -8.55 32.53
C SER A 4 -44.03 -9.15 32.70
N THR A 5 -43.93 -10.45 33.01
CA THR A 5 -42.63 -11.14 33.11
C THR A 5 -41.92 -11.24 31.75
N CYS A 6 -42.64 -11.48 30.66
CA CYS A 6 -42.07 -11.48 29.30
C CYS A 6 -41.51 -10.10 28.89
N PHE A 7 -42.20 -9.00 29.23
CA PHE A 7 -41.71 -7.65 28.93
C PHE A 7 -40.41 -7.32 29.68
N ILE A 8 -40.29 -7.76 30.94
CA ILE A 8 -39.07 -7.56 31.74
C ILE A 8 -37.90 -8.36 31.17
N LEU A 9 -38.14 -9.62 30.77
CA LEU A 9 -37.12 -10.46 30.12
C LEU A 9 -36.65 -9.87 28.79
N PHE A 10 -37.56 -9.32 27.99
CA PHE A 10 -37.22 -8.67 26.72
C PHE A 10 -36.33 -7.43 26.91
N TYR A 11 -36.64 -6.59 27.91
CA TYR A 11 -35.83 -5.41 28.26
C TYR A 11 -34.45 -5.78 28.82
N LEU A 12 -34.37 -6.88 29.60
CA LEU A 12 -33.11 -7.42 30.11
C LEU A 12 -32.20 -7.93 28.97
N ILE A 13 -32.77 -8.57 27.96
CA ILE A 13 -32.02 -9.05 26.79
C ILE A 13 -31.47 -7.88 25.96
N ILE A 14 -32.25 -6.81 25.78
CA ILE A 14 -31.80 -5.61 25.05
C ILE A 14 -30.65 -4.90 25.77
N SER A 15 -30.74 -4.75 27.09
CA SER A 15 -29.69 -4.08 27.90
C SER A 15 -28.38 -4.85 27.96
N LEU A 16 -28.40 -6.18 27.84
CA LEU A 16 -27.19 -7.01 27.76
C LEU A 16 -26.42 -6.86 26.42
N ASN A 17 -27.07 -6.34 25.37
CA ASN A 17 -26.46 -6.10 24.05
C ASN A 17 -25.82 -4.70 23.90
N VAL A 18 -25.88 -3.84 24.92
CA VAL A 18 -25.28 -2.49 24.90
C VAL A 18 -23.81 -2.54 25.34
N LYS A 19 -23.04 -3.49 24.83
CA LYS A 19 -21.58 -3.47 24.96
C LYS A 19 -20.99 -3.17 23.59
N THR A 20 -20.23 -2.07 23.55
CA THR A 20 -19.52 -1.47 22.41
C THR A 20 -20.36 -0.71 21.37
N LEU A 21 -21.09 0.32 21.83
CA LEU A 21 -21.24 1.51 21.01
C LEU A 21 -19.94 2.32 21.17
N ASN A 22 -18.89 1.94 20.43
CA ASN A 22 -17.74 2.83 20.28
C ASN A 22 -18.26 4.06 19.54
N ALA A 23 -18.33 5.18 20.26
CA ALA A 23 -18.61 6.49 19.70
C ALA A 23 -17.69 6.74 18.50
N GLN A 24 -18.20 7.50 17.52
CA GLN A 24 -17.48 8.15 16.42
C GLN A 24 -15.95 8.13 16.60
N PRO A 25 -15.15 7.68 15.60
CA PRO A 25 -13.69 7.67 15.73
C PRO A 25 -13.21 9.02 16.25
N GLY A 26 -12.56 8.98 17.41
CA GLY A 26 -12.04 10.19 18.06
C GLY A 26 -10.85 10.73 17.29
N ILE A 27 -10.51 12.01 17.50
CA ILE A 27 -9.35 12.67 16.89
C ILE A 27 -8.06 11.84 17.04
N ASN A 28 -7.87 11.19 18.19
CA ASN A 28 -6.70 10.33 18.47
C ASN A 28 -6.63 9.08 17.58
N GLU A 29 -7.77 8.47 17.28
CA GLU A 29 -7.81 7.32 16.37
C GLU A 29 -7.49 7.77 14.95
N PHE A 30 -8.02 8.92 14.50
CA PHE A 30 -7.65 9.50 13.20
C PHE A 30 -6.15 9.75 13.07
N TYR A 31 -5.49 10.33 14.08
CA TYR A 31 -4.03 10.50 14.07
C TYR A 31 -3.29 9.16 13.97
N SER A 32 -3.78 8.13 14.65
CA SER A 32 -3.20 6.79 14.58
C SER A 32 -3.34 6.18 13.18
N LEU A 33 -4.51 6.33 12.54
CA LEU A 33 -4.71 5.90 11.15
C LEU A 33 -3.83 6.69 10.17
N THR A 34 -3.67 8.01 10.34
CA THR A 34 -2.78 8.82 9.50
C THR A 34 -1.33 8.34 9.58
N ASN A 35 -0.84 8.03 10.78
CA ASN A 35 0.51 7.48 10.96
C ASN A 35 0.67 6.12 10.29
N GLU A 36 -0.35 5.27 10.38
CA GLU A 36 -0.35 3.95 9.71
C GLU A 36 -0.32 4.09 8.18
N VAL A 37 -1.12 5.00 7.63
CA VAL A 37 -1.14 5.30 6.20
C VAL A 37 0.23 5.81 5.73
N ASN A 38 0.84 6.74 6.47
CA ASN A 38 2.20 7.22 6.17
C ASN A 38 3.21 6.06 6.16
N ARG A 39 3.14 5.15 7.14
CA ARG A 39 3.99 3.96 7.19
C ARG A 39 3.81 3.07 5.96
N TYR A 40 2.59 2.87 5.48
CA TYR A 40 2.36 2.11 4.25
C TYR A 40 2.98 2.78 3.03
N TYR A 41 2.91 4.11 2.92
CA TYR A 41 3.56 4.83 1.82
C TYR A 41 5.09 4.68 1.82
N PHE A 42 5.73 4.71 2.99
CA PHE A 42 7.16 4.41 3.10
C PHE A 42 7.49 2.98 2.64
N ASN A 43 6.70 1.99 3.09
CA ASN A 43 6.89 0.60 2.68
C ASN A 43 6.70 0.41 1.16
N PHE A 44 5.68 1.03 0.56
CA PHE A 44 5.46 0.99 -0.89
C PHE A 44 6.57 1.69 -1.65
N SER A 45 7.10 2.78 -1.12
CA SER A 45 8.24 3.49 -1.69
C SER A 45 9.48 2.60 -1.75
N ASP A 46 9.80 1.89 -0.66
CA ASP A 46 10.93 0.97 -0.63
C ASP A 46 10.72 -0.22 -1.57
N LEU A 47 9.49 -0.72 -1.66
CA LEU A 47 9.12 -1.76 -2.62
C LEU A 47 9.31 -1.30 -4.07
N ALA A 48 8.87 -0.09 -4.41
CA ALA A 48 9.05 0.48 -5.75
C ALA A 48 10.52 0.61 -6.13
N LEU A 49 11.36 1.04 -5.18
CA LEU A 49 12.81 1.12 -5.37
C LEU A 49 13.43 -0.26 -5.59
N ALA A 50 13.02 -1.26 -4.79
CA ALA A 50 13.51 -2.63 -4.92
C ALA A 50 13.14 -3.25 -6.27
N ILE A 51 11.89 -3.09 -6.71
CA ILE A 51 11.44 -3.57 -8.03
C ILE A 51 12.20 -2.84 -9.14
N GLY A 52 12.36 -1.52 -9.04
CA GLY A 52 13.19 -0.74 -9.96
C GLY A 52 14.59 -1.32 -10.10
N ALA A 53 15.28 -1.57 -8.98
CA ALA A 53 16.62 -2.14 -8.98
C ALA A 53 16.68 -3.54 -9.61
N ILE A 54 15.74 -4.43 -9.28
CA ILE A 54 15.69 -5.80 -9.83
C ILE A 54 15.44 -5.76 -11.34
N CYS A 55 14.41 -5.03 -11.77
CA CYS A 55 14.15 -4.82 -13.18
C CYS A 55 15.41 -4.26 -13.86
N GLY A 56 16.05 -3.27 -13.22
CA GLY A 56 17.31 -2.61 -13.59
C GLY A 56 18.38 -3.60 -14.05
N LEU A 57 18.68 -4.55 -13.16
CA LEU A 57 19.64 -5.61 -13.40
C LEU A 57 19.23 -6.54 -14.55
N ILE A 58 17.96 -6.96 -14.60
CA ILE A 58 17.45 -7.84 -15.65
C ILE A 58 17.54 -7.18 -17.03
N GLY A 59 17.19 -5.90 -17.13
CA GLY A 59 17.30 -5.15 -18.37
C GLY A 59 18.74 -4.95 -18.81
N GLY A 60 19.64 -4.64 -17.89
CA GLY A 60 21.08 -4.57 -18.16
C GLY A 60 21.63 -5.90 -18.72
N LEU A 61 21.26 -7.03 -18.10
CA LEU A 61 21.65 -8.35 -18.58
C LEU A 61 21.12 -8.62 -19.99
N ARG A 62 19.88 -8.21 -20.27
CA ARG A 62 19.27 -8.34 -21.60
C ARG A 62 20.04 -7.51 -22.63
N ILE A 63 20.40 -6.27 -22.33
CA ILE A 63 21.17 -5.39 -23.22
C ILE A 63 22.50 -6.05 -23.58
N TYR A 64 23.24 -6.48 -22.56
CA TYR A 64 24.50 -7.19 -22.72
C TYR A 64 24.36 -8.39 -23.65
N ASN A 65 23.36 -9.26 -23.40
CA ASN A 65 23.15 -10.43 -24.23
C ASN A 65 22.82 -10.08 -25.69
N ASN A 66 22.01 -9.05 -25.94
CA ASN A 66 21.70 -8.63 -27.31
C ASN A 66 22.92 -8.04 -28.04
N TRP A 67 23.80 -7.33 -27.34
CA TRP A 67 25.08 -6.86 -27.90
C TRP A 67 26.01 -8.02 -28.24
N GLN A 68 26.12 -9.02 -27.37
CA GLN A 68 26.93 -10.22 -27.65
C GLN A 68 26.42 -11.02 -28.86
N LEU A 69 25.12 -10.96 -29.15
CA LEU A 69 24.50 -11.61 -30.29
C LEU A 69 24.58 -10.78 -31.60
N GLY A 70 25.21 -9.60 -31.57
CA GLY A 70 25.30 -8.72 -32.74
C GLY A 70 23.94 -8.18 -33.20
N LYS A 71 22.99 -8.04 -32.27
CA LYS A 71 21.62 -7.66 -32.60
C LYS A 71 21.49 -6.16 -32.79
N ASP A 72 21.30 -5.74 -34.04
CA ASP A 72 21.09 -4.33 -34.36
C ASP A 72 19.68 -3.87 -33.96
N ARG A 73 19.55 -2.57 -33.61
CA ARG A 73 18.27 -1.85 -33.38
C ARG A 73 17.48 -2.25 -32.12
N ILE A 74 18.16 -2.35 -30.98
CA ILE A 74 17.50 -2.57 -29.67
C ILE A 74 17.09 -1.27 -28.96
N ASP A 75 17.38 -0.10 -29.53
CA ASP A 75 17.27 1.23 -28.89
C ASP A 75 15.85 1.56 -28.39
N THR A 76 14.82 1.23 -29.15
CA THR A 76 13.41 1.43 -28.75
C THR A 76 13.02 0.55 -27.56
N GLN A 77 13.52 -0.68 -27.52
CA GLN A 77 13.26 -1.60 -26.40
C GLN A 77 14.03 -1.18 -25.15
N ILE A 78 15.28 -0.75 -25.31
CA ILE A 78 16.10 -0.24 -24.21
C ILE A 78 15.45 0.97 -23.58
N SER A 79 15.09 1.97 -24.39
CA SER A 79 14.50 3.21 -23.90
C SER A 79 13.19 2.97 -23.15
N GLY A 80 12.29 2.12 -23.66
CA GLY A 80 11.03 1.81 -22.98
C GLY A 80 11.24 1.14 -21.62
N TRP A 81 12.12 0.14 -21.56
CA TRP A 81 12.39 -0.57 -20.32
C TRP A 81 13.18 0.30 -19.31
N PHE A 82 14.20 1.03 -19.78
CA PHE A 82 15.03 1.91 -18.95
C PHE A 82 14.21 3.04 -18.34
N MET A 83 13.33 3.69 -19.11
CA MET A 83 12.45 4.75 -18.60
C MET A 83 11.45 4.23 -17.58
N SER A 84 10.98 2.98 -17.73
CA SER A 84 10.09 2.34 -16.74
C SER A 84 10.81 2.10 -15.41
N CYS A 85 12.05 1.60 -15.45
CA CYS A 85 12.89 1.41 -14.27
C CYS A 85 13.21 2.74 -13.56
N LEU A 86 13.55 3.76 -14.35
CA LEU A 86 13.85 5.11 -13.86
C LEU A 86 12.61 5.74 -13.22
N PHE A 87 11.43 5.57 -13.83
CA PHE A 87 10.16 6.03 -13.26
C PHE A 87 9.91 5.43 -11.87
N LEU A 88 10.07 4.10 -11.70
CA LEU A 88 9.89 3.45 -10.38
C LEU A 88 10.88 3.95 -9.32
N THR A 89 12.13 4.22 -9.74
CA THR A 89 13.16 4.75 -8.84
C THR A 89 12.82 6.17 -8.37
N ILE A 90 12.42 7.04 -9.30
CA ILE A 90 11.99 8.41 -8.98
C ILE A 90 10.70 8.42 -8.16
N LEU A 91 9.76 7.52 -8.47
CA LEU A 91 8.51 7.38 -7.72
C LEU A 91 8.77 7.12 -6.24
N SER A 92 9.80 6.33 -5.91
CA SER A 92 10.23 6.13 -4.51
C SER A 92 10.63 7.46 -3.85
N SER A 93 11.48 8.26 -4.49
CA SER A 93 11.87 9.57 -3.95
C SER A 93 10.69 10.53 -3.80
N VAL A 94 9.75 10.52 -4.75
CA VAL A 94 8.54 11.36 -4.70
C VAL A 94 7.62 10.92 -3.55
N LEU A 95 7.36 9.63 -3.38
CA LEU A 95 6.53 9.12 -2.29
C LEU A 95 7.12 9.50 -0.93
N LYS A 96 8.43 9.30 -0.71
CA LYS A 96 9.11 9.74 0.51
C LYS A 96 9.09 11.25 0.71
N GLY A 97 9.13 12.03 -0.38
CA GLY A 97 9.04 13.49 -0.31
C GLY A 97 7.66 13.99 0.12
N LEU A 98 6.59 13.37 -0.40
CA LEU A 98 5.20 13.77 -0.15
C LEU A 98 4.69 13.34 1.23
N PHE A 99 5.10 12.17 1.70
CA PHE A 99 4.68 11.61 2.98
C PHE A 99 5.85 11.68 3.96
N HIS A 100 5.94 12.80 4.69
CA HIS A 100 6.86 13.00 5.82
C HIS A 100 6.13 12.87 7.16
#